data_AF-A0A9E5EXU4-F1
#
_entry.id   AF-A0A9E5EXU4-F1
#
_cell.length_a   1.000
_cell.length_b   1.000
_cell.length_c   1.000
_cell.angle_alpha   90.00
_cell.angle_beta   90.00
_cell.angle_gamma   90.00
#
_symmetry.space_group_name_H-M   'P 1'
#
loop_
_entity.id
_entity.type
_entity.pdbx_description
1 polymer ?
#
loop_
_entity_poly.entity_id
_entity_poly.type
_entity_poly.pdbx_seq_one_letter_code
_entity_poly.pdbx_strand_id
1 'polypeptide(L)'
;MPRELIYTAADEGIDGLRGCLCYAGASSDALSNKLLLQNLLAINNYQELYKAGNPRAQNNPIGFSHYRFNAGVRDCSVISRIGPAPLYANRTNFIAHHVILDDMDKAKAGPAWAIKNFKFRDHWSPQIGRIDTQRLAIGSLDPQVCNYWKSIVGDAGWAGWLAERTQSGKPITVLYPTGYDPLALIQEAIALLPEHQRWNITFSTYYTLGGRGPNCSLRFIPLEADNLAAPFSDKTFHDGVLNLARGLGNAPAGALVSLARGEKPKDKPILPGLGVPSGSSFIRIS
;
A
#
# COMPACT_ATOMS: atom_id res chain seq x y z
N MET A 1 15.81 6.95 -10.43
CA MET A 1 14.90 6.39 -11.45
C MET A 1 14.40 5.09 -10.88
N PRO A 2 13.07 4.88 -10.89
CA PRO A 2 12.50 3.67 -10.32
C PRO A 2 13.06 2.42 -10.99
N ARG A 3 13.24 1.35 -10.21
CA ARG A 3 13.50 0.01 -10.75
C ARG A 3 12.20 -0.76 -10.82
N GLU A 4 12.02 -1.56 -11.86
CA GLU A 4 10.77 -2.29 -12.09
C GLU A 4 11.01 -3.79 -12.21
N LEU A 5 10.07 -4.58 -11.68
CA LEU A 5 10.12 -6.03 -11.70
C LEU A 5 8.72 -6.61 -11.93
N ILE A 6 8.60 -7.50 -12.90
CA ILE A 6 7.38 -8.22 -13.24
C ILE A 6 7.56 -9.69 -12.88
N TYR A 7 6.62 -10.21 -12.13
CA TYR A 7 6.58 -11.60 -11.70
C TYR A 7 5.28 -12.26 -12.17
N THR A 8 5.40 -13.31 -12.96
CA THR A 8 4.29 -14.10 -13.52
C THR A 8 4.85 -15.43 -14.01
N ALA A 9 4.02 -16.42 -14.32
CA ALA A 9 4.46 -17.59 -15.05
C ALA A 9 4.95 -17.26 -16.47
N ALA A 10 6.04 -17.89 -16.90
CA ALA A 10 6.63 -17.81 -18.23
C ALA A 10 7.45 -19.08 -18.55
N ASP A 11 7.70 -19.33 -19.84
CA ASP A 11 8.48 -20.50 -20.30
C ASP A 11 9.92 -20.49 -19.77
N GLU A 12 10.51 -19.30 -19.67
CA GLU A 12 11.84 -19.05 -19.09
C GLU A 12 11.86 -17.68 -18.39
N GLY A 13 12.41 -17.59 -17.19
CA GLY A 13 12.58 -16.34 -16.44
C GLY A 13 13.92 -15.68 -16.75
N ILE A 14 14.03 -14.38 -16.43
CA ILE A 14 15.28 -13.61 -16.60
C ILE A 14 16.41 -14.17 -15.72
N ASP A 15 16.08 -14.80 -14.61
CA ASP A 15 17.00 -15.47 -13.69
C ASP A 15 17.31 -16.92 -14.07
N GLY A 16 16.82 -17.40 -15.22
CA GLY A 16 16.96 -18.78 -15.68
C GLY A 16 16.01 -19.78 -14.99
N LEU A 17 15.11 -19.33 -14.11
CA LEU A 17 14.06 -20.17 -13.56
C LEU A 17 13.00 -20.48 -14.62
N ARG A 18 12.45 -21.69 -14.63
CA ARG A 18 11.42 -22.12 -15.59
C ARG A 18 10.15 -22.55 -14.86
N GLY A 19 9.00 -22.28 -15.46
CA GLY A 19 7.71 -22.84 -15.03
C GLY A 19 6.76 -21.85 -14.37
N CYS A 20 5.99 -22.35 -13.40
CA CYS A 20 4.92 -21.57 -12.77
C CYS A 20 5.54 -20.56 -11.79
N LEU A 21 5.64 -19.31 -12.24
CA LEU A 21 6.06 -18.10 -11.51
C LEU A 21 7.59 -17.84 -11.49
N CYS A 22 8.03 -16.88 -12.30
CA CYS A 22 9.41 -16.39 -12.37
C CYS A 22 9.44 -14.87 -12.61
N TYR A 23 10.64 -14.27 -12.57
CA TYR A 23 10.81 -12.89 -13.02
C TYR A 23 10.75 -12.83 -14.54
N ALA A 24 9.64 -12.36 -15.07
CA ALA A 24 9.38 -12.31 -16.50
C ALA A 24 9.91 -11.03 -17.17
N GLY A 25 9.95 -9.92 -16.41
CA GLY A 25 10.41 -8.60 -16.87
C GLY A 25 11.16 -7.88 -15.76
N ALA A 26 12.27 -7.21 -16.07
CA ALA A 26 13.02 -6.43 -15.09
C ALA A 26 13.72 -5.22 -15.72
N SER A 27 13.76 -4.09 -15.03
CA SER A 27 14.63 -2.99 -15.45
C SER A 27 16.10 -3.34 -15.18
N SER A 28 17.00 -2.58 -15.80
CA SER A 28 18.41 -2.61 -15.42
C SER A 28 18.56 -2.45 -13.90
N ASP A 29 19.39 -3.31 -13.30
CA ASP A 29 19.72 -3.36 -11.86
C ASP A 29 18.60 -3.76 -10.89
N ALA A 30 17.37 -4.01 -11.34
CA ALA A 30 16.28 -4.50 -10.47
C ALA A 30 16.61 -5.85 -9.81
N LEU A 31 17.40 -6.68 -10.50
CA LEU A 31 17.81 -8.02 -10.03
C LEU A 31 19.11 -8.03 -9.22
N SER A 32 19.76 -6.87 -9.01
CA SER A 32 21.09 -6.80 -8.40
C SER A 32 21.11 -7.11 -6.89
N ASN A 33 20.00 -6.89 -6.18
CA ASN A 33 19.92 -7.02 -4.73
C ASN A 33 19.14 -8.27 -4.31
N LYS A 34 19.86 -9.36 -3.99
CA LYS A 34 19.26 -10.66 -3.61
C LYS A 34 18.34 -10.58 -2.39
N LEU A 35 18.67 -9.77 -1.39
CA LEU A 35 17.82 -9.62 -0.18
C LEU A 35 16.49 -8.95 -0.54
N LEU A 36 16.53 -7.90 -1.37
CA LEU A 36 15.32 -7.26 -1.88
C LEU A 36 14.48 -8.25 -2.70
N LEU A 37 15.10 -9.05 -3.57
CA LEU A 37 14.38 -10.07 -4.35
C LEU A 37 13.69 -11.11 -3.45
N GLN A 38 14.37 -11.61 -2.41
CA GLN A 38 13.75 -12.52 -1.44
C GLN A 38 12.54 -11.88 -0.73
N ASN A 39 12.66 -10.61 -0.35
CA ASN A 39 11.57 -9.86 0.27
C ASN A 39 10.40 -9.62 -0.70
N LEU A 40 10.68 -9.38 -1.99
CA LEU A 40 9.65 -9.24 -3.03
C LEU A 40 8.92 -10.57 -3.28
N LEU A 41 9.64 -11.70 -3.29
CA LEU A 41 9.01 -13.02 -3.39
C LEU A 41 8.05 -13.28 -2.22
N ALA A 42 8.37 -12.82 -1.01
CA ALA A 42 7.52 -12.97 0.16
C ALA A 42 6.18 -12.21 0.06
N ILE A 43 6.09 -11.17 -0.80
CA ILE A 43 4.85 -10.44 -1.07
C ILE A 43 4.16 -10.86 -2.38
N ASN A 44 4.74 -11.78 -3.14
CA ASN A 44 4.14 -12.38 -4.34
C ASN A 44 3.14 -13.47 -3.96
N ASN A 45 2.05 -13.03 -3.33
CA ASN A 45 0.94 -13.90 -3.00
C ASN A 45 -0.35 -13.29 -3.54
N TYR A 46 -1.11 -14.10 -4.26
CA TYR A 46 -2.43 -13.74 -4.76
C TYR A 46 -3.34 -14.95 -4.64
N GLN A 47 -4.35 -14.83 -3.78
CA GLN A 47 -5.40 -15.82 -3.66
C GLN A 47 -6.62 -15.29 -4.39
N GLU A 48 -7.07 -15.93 -5.45
CA GLU A 48 -8.32 -15.56 -6.12
C GLU A 48 -9.51 -15.73 -5.15
N LEU A 49 -10.36 -14.70 -5.10
CA LEU A 49 -11.65 -14.75 -4.42
C LEU A 49 -12.63 -15.65 -5.18
N TYR A 50 -12.63 -15.56 -6.50
CA TYR A 50 -13.43 -16.34 -7.43
C TYR A 50 -12.51 -17.19 -8.31
N LYS A 51 -12.51 -18.51 -8.14
CA LYS A 51 -11.65 -19.42 -8.92
C LYS A 51 -11.95 -19.37 -10.42
N ALA A 52 -10.97 -19.78 -11.23
CA ALA A 52 -11.15 -20.02 -12.66
C ALA A 52 -12.41 -20.88 -12.94
N GLY A 53 -13.21 -20.47 -13.93
CA GLY A 53 -14.49 -21.09 -14.26
C GLY A 53 -15.70 -20.56 -13.48
N ASN A 54 -15.50 -19.79 -12.40
CA ASN A 54 -16.59 -19.07 -11.75
C ASN A 54 -17.06 -17.89 -12.64
N PRO A 55 -18.38 -17.68 -12.84
CA PRO A 55 -18.90 -16.53 -13.61
C PRO A 55 -18.45 -15.16 -13.11
N ARG A 56 -18.03 -15.07 -11.84
CA ARG A 56 -17.51 -13.86 -11.19
C ARG A 56 -15.97 -13.78 -11.21
N ALA A 57 -15.26 -14.68 -11.88
CA ALA A 57 -13.78 -14.68 -11.94
C ALA A 57 -13.20 -13.34 -12.43
N GLN A 58 -13.89 -12.67 -13.35
CA GLN A 58 -13.52 -11.33 -13.83
C GLN A 58 -13.64 -10.22 -12.76
N ASN A 59 -14.37 -10.48 -11.67
CA ASN A 59 -14.54 -9.56 -10.54
C ASN A 59 -13.52 -9.79 -9.42
N ASN A 60 -12.51 -10.62 -9.65
CA ASN A 60 -11.42 -10.81 -8.70
C ASN A 60 -10.73 -9.46 -8.40
N PRO A 61 -10.51 -9.11 -7.13
CA PRO A 61 -9.96 -7.81 -6.77
C PRO A 61 -8.49 -7.68 -7.22
N ILE A 62 -8.11 -6.51 -7.69
CA ILE A 62 -6.70 -6.17 -7.92
C ILE A 62 -6.11 -5.70 -6.58
N GLY A 63 -5.02 -6.35 -6.16
CA GLY A 63 -4.25 -5.97 -5.00
C GLY A 63 -3.26 -4.86 -5.33
N PHE A 64 -3.37 -3.74 -4.65
CA PHE A 64 -2.39 -2.67 -4.63
C PHE A 64 -1.73 -2.61 -3.27
N SER A 65 -0.42 -2.40 -3.22
CA SER A 65 0.28 -2.31 -1.94
C SER A 65 1.43 -1.33 -1.98
N HIS A 66 1.77 -0.84 -0.79
CA HIS A 66 3.02 -0.15 -0.53
C HIS A 66 3.71 -0.81 0.66
N TYR A 67 4.94 -1.25 0.44
CA TYR A 67 5.81 -1.81 1.46
C TYR A 67 7.12 -1.06 1.54
N ARG A 68 7.73 -1.10 2.72
CA ARG A 68 9.11 -0.64 2.92
C ARG A 68 9.98 -1.85 3.19
N PHE A 69 11.08 -1.96 2.47
CA PHE A 69 12.04 -3.04 2.63
C PHE A 69 13.40 -2.50 3.00
N ASN A 70 14.05 -3.15 3.94
CA ASN A 70 15.48 -2.99 4.13
C ASN A 70 16.19 -3.69 2.97
N ALA A 71 16.95 -2.94 2.19
CA ALA A 71 17.74 -3.45 1.08
C ALA A 71 19.25 -3.42 1.41
N GLY A 72 19.61 -3.56 2.69
CA GLY A 72 20.97 -3.43 3.21
C GLY A 72 21.29 -1.98 3.59
N VAL A 73 21.93 -1.24 2.69
CA VAL A 73 22.48 0.11 2.96
C VAL A 73 21.40 1.19 3.07
N ARG A 74 20.28 1.02 2.34
CA ARG A 74 19.15 1.95 2.35
C ARG A 74 17.84 1.19 2.35
N ASP A 75 16.85 1.74 3.06
CA ASP A 75 15.47 1.32 2.90
C ASP A 75 14.95 1.78 1.54
N CYS A 76 14.11 0.97 0.91
CA CYS A 76 13.39 1.36 -0.30
C CYS A 76 11.88 1.23 -0.09
N SER A 77 11.14 2.06 -0.81
CA SER A 77 9.68 1.92 -0.92
C SER A 77 9.35 1.11 -2.15
N VAL A 78 8.44 0.16 -2.03
CA VAL A 78 7.95 -0.63 -3.16
C VAL A 78 6.46 -0.42 -3.26
N ILE A 79 6.01 0.10 -4.40
CA ILE A 79 4.59 0.08 -4.77
C ILE A 79 4.34 -1.09 -5.71
N SER A 80 3.23 -1.80 -5.51
CA SER A 80 2.92 -3.01 -6.28
C SER A 80 1.48 -3.05 -6.75
N ARG A 81 1.29 -3.69 -7.90
CA ARG A 81 0.00 -4.19 -8.39
C ARG A 81 0.10 -5.71 -8.54
N ILE A 82 -0.83 -6.45 -7.97
CA ILE A 82 -0.95 -7.91 -8.11
C ILE A 82 -2.40 -8.24 -8.48
N GLY A 83 -2.61 -9.07 -9.51
CA GLY A 83 -3.95 -9.43 -9.94
C GLY A 83 -3.98 -10.71 -10.77
N PRO A 84 -5.18 -11.16 -11.16
CA PRO A 84 -5.33 -12.40 -11.94
C PRO A 84 -4.62 -12.26 -13.28
N ALA A 85 -4.07 -13.37 -13.76
CA ALA A 85 -3.48 -13.50 -15.09
C ALA A 85 -4.09 -14.71 -15.81
N PRO A 86 -4.01 -14.78 -17.16
CA PRO A 86 -4.44 -15.97 -17.89
C PRO A 86 -3.78 -17.24 -17.35
N LEU A 87 -4.52 -18.36 -17.40
CA LEU A 87 -4.00 -19.66 -16.99
C LEU A 87 -2.69 -19.98 -17.70
N TYR A 88 -1.74 -20.55 -16.96
CA TYR A 88 -0.48 -21.02 -17.51
C TYR A 88 -0.37 -22.52 -17.27
N ALA A 89 -0.18 -23.30 -18.33
CA ALA A 89 -0.16 -24.77 -18.26
C ALA A 89 -1.36 -25.36 -17.49
N ASN A 90 -2.57 -24.83 -17.74
CA ASN A 90 -3.83 -25.20 -17.06
C ASN A 90 -3.84 -25.00 -15.54
N ARG A 91 -2.99 -24.13 -15.01
CA ARG A 91 -2.95 -23.75 -13.58
C ARG A 91 -3.28 -22.27 -13.41
N THR A 92 -3.88 -21.94 -12.26
CA THR A 92 -4.09 -20.54 -11.84
C THR A 92 -2.77 -19.80 -11.86
N ASN A 93 -2.80 -18.57 -12.37
CA ASN A 93 -1.65 -17.68 -12.47
C ASN A 93 -2.04 -16.27 -12.02
N PHE A 94 -1.05 -15.48 -11.63
CA PHE A 94 -1.21 -14.07 -11.33
C PHE A 94 -0.04 -13.30 -11.92
N ILE A 95 -0.26 -12.00 -12.12
CA ILE A 95 0.80 -11.08 -12.52
C ILE A 95 1.00 -10.06 -11.40
N ALA A 96 2.24 -9.94 -10.96
CA ALA A 96 2.70 -8.91 -10.04
C ALA A 96 3.64 -7.95 -10.78
N HIS A 97 3.42 -6.65 -10.59
CA HIS A 97 4.32 -5.60 -11.07
C HIS A 97 4.74 -4.74 -9.89
N HIS A 98 6.03 -4.77 -9.57
CA HIS A 98 6.65 -4.01 -8.49
C HIS A 98 7.47 -2.86 -9.04
N VAL A 99 7.35 -1.71 -8.39
CA VAL A 99 8.14 -0.51 -8.66
C VAL A 99 8.89 -0.16 -7.38
N ILE A 100 10.21 -0.24 -7.44
CA ILE A 100 11.14 0.03 -6.34
C ILE A 100 11.60 1.48 -6.46
N LEU A 101 11.34 2.26 -5.41
CA LEU A 101 11.54 3.69 -5.32
C LEU A 101 12.58 4.00 -4.25
N ASP A 102 13.62 4.74 -4.66
CA ASP A 102 14.52 5.43 -3.73
C ASP A 102 13.91 6.79 -3.35
N ASP A 103 14.48 7.51 -2.38
CA ASP A 103 13.88 8.75 -1.85
C ASP A 103 13.62 9.83 -2.91
N MET A 104 14.48 9.92 -3.92
CA MET A 104 14.35 10.90 -5.01
C MET A 104 13.20 10.58 -5.97
N ASP A 105 12.69 9.35 -5.97
CA ASP A 105 11.62 8.91 -6.87
C ASP A 105 10.22 9.06 -6.21
N LYS A 106 10.15 9.47 -4.94
CA LYS A 106 8.91 9.53 -4.14
C LYS A 106 8.13 10.83 -4.36
N ALA A 107 6.87 10.72 -4.80
CA ALA A 107 5.95 11.85 -4.90
C ALA A 107 5.53 12.38 -3.51
N LYS A 108 5.51 13.69 -3.30
CA LYS A 108 5.06 14.32 -2.04
C LYS A 108 3.62 13.96 -1.65
N ALA A 109 2.78 13.61 -2.62
CA ALA A 109 1.42 13.13 -2.41
C ALA A 109 1.33 11.78 -1.68
N GLY A 110 2.41 10.99 -1.64
CA GLY A 110 2.47 9.70 -0.95
C GLY A 110 2.20 8.48 -1.85
N PRO A 111 2.30 7.27 -1.25
CA PRO A 111 2.27 6.01 -1.98
C PRO A 111 0.94 5.69 -2.66
N ALA A 112 -0.20 6.01 -2.05
CA ALA A 112 -1.51 5.73 -2.65
C ALA A 112 -1.74 6.57 -3.93
N TRP A 113 -1.36 7.85 -3.90
CA TRP A 113 -1.40 8.70 -5.09
C TRP A 113 -0.43 8.20 -6.16
N ALA A 114 0.78 7.79 -5.77
CA ALA A 114 1.77 7.22 -6.68
C ALA A 114 1.22 6.00 -7.43
N ILE A 115 0.55 5.08 -6.72
CA ILE A 115 -0.09 3.90 -7.31
C ILE A 115 -1.17 4.31 -8.31
N LYS A 116 -2.06 5.24 -7.97
CA LYS A 116 -3.14 5.69 -8.87
C LYS A 116 -2.63 6.33 -10.16
N ASN A 117 -1.46 6.96 -10.10
CA ASN A 117 -0.88 7.69 -11.23
C ASN A 117 0.22 6.91 -11.97
N PHE A 118 0.52 5.68 -11.54
CA PHE A 118 1.49 4.83 -12.20
C PHE A 118 0.82 3.85 -13.16
N LYS A 119 1.39 3.69 -14.36
CA LYS A 119 0.88 2.75 -15.36
C LYS A 119 1.49 1.37 -15.11
N PHE A 120 0.83 0.60 -14.26
CA PHE A 120 1.22 -0.79 -14.02
C PHE A 120 0.94 -1.65 -15.24
N ARG A 121 1.83 -2.61 -15.50
CA ARG A 121 1.60 -3.67 -16.48
C ARG A 121 0.67 -4.71 -15.87
N ASP A 122 -0.40 -5.02 -16.58
CA ASP A 122 -1.46 -5.95 -16.17
C ASP A 122 -1.60 -7.17 -17.08
N HIS A 123 -0.83 -7.19 -18.16
CA HIS A 123 -0.67 -8.29 -19.08
C HIS A 123 0.82 -8.51 -19.33
N TRP A 124 1.19 -9.74 -19.66
CA TRP A 124 2.53 -10.09 -20.09
C TRP A 124 2.46 -10.87 -21.40
N SER A 125 3.19 -10.42 -22.42
CA SER A 125 3.33 -11.07 -23.72
C SER A 125 4.82 -11.24 -24.02
N PRO A 126 5.28 -12.37 -24.58
CA PRO A 126 6.62 -12.85 -24.33
C PRO A 126 7.64 -12.23 -25.28
N GLN A 127 8.42 -11.30 -24.75
CA GLN A 127 9.88 -11.37 -24.83
C GLN A 127 10.39 -11.19 -23.41
N ILE A 128 10.68 -12.30 -22.75
CA ILE A 128 11.37 -12.32 -21.46
C ILE A 128 12.60 -11.42 -21.60
N GLY A 129 12.70 -10.37 -20.79
CA GLY A 129 13.73 -9.38 -21.05
C GLY A 129 13.67 -8.10 -20.25
N ARG A 130 14.56 -7.18 -20.64
CA ARG A 130 14.70 -5.88 -20.00
C ARG A 130 13.49 -5.02 -20.35
N ILE A 131 12.91 -4.37 -19.35
CA ILE A 131 11.85 -3.37 -19.54
C ILE A 131 12.41 -1.97 -19.36
N ASP A 132 11.88 -1.03 -20.14
CA ASP A 132 12.13 0.39 -19.92
C ASP A 132 11.46 0.85 -18.62
N THR A 133 12.20 1.69 -17.90
CA THR A 133 11.74 2.26 -16.64
C THR A 133 10.85 3.48 -16.90
N GLN A 134 9.73 3.52 -16.20
CA GLN A 134 8.79 4.62 -16.19
C GLN A 134 9.12 5.52 -15.00
N ARG A 135 9.15 6.83 -15.25
CA ARG A 135 9.26 7.81 -14.15
C ARG A 135 7.92 7.91 -13.44
N LEU A 136 7.97 7.95 -12.12
CA LEU A 136 6.80 8.33 -11.34
C LEU A 136 6.48 9.81 -11.61
N ALA A 137 5.20 10.13 -11.76
CA ALA A 137 4.77 11.52 -11.85
C ALA A 137 5.13 12.27 -10.55
N ILE A 138 5.56 13.53 -10.69
CA ILE A 138 5.75 14.42 -9.54
C ILE A 138 4.35 14.93 -9.15
N GLY A 139 3.97 14.76 -7.89
CA GLY A 139 2.69 15.23 -7.38
C GLY A 139 2.73 15.51 -5.90
N SER A 140 1.90 16.48 -5.49
CA SER A 140 1.57 16.79 -4.10
C SER A 140 0.05 16.76 -3.93
N LEU A 141 -0.39 16.55 -2.70
CA LEU A 141 -1.79 16.63 -2.30
C LEU A 141 -1.86 17.41 -1.00
N ASP A 142 -2.72 18.42 -0.95
CA ASP A 142 -3.08 19.06 0.30
C ASP A 142 -4.10 18.21 1.06
N PRO A 143 -4.14 18.27 2.39
CA PRO A 143 -5.22 17.68 3.17
C PRO A 143 -6.58 18.25 2.71
N GLN A 144 -7.55 17.37 2.48
CA GLN A 144 -8.90 17.73 2.07
C GLN A 144 -9.93 16.96 2.89
N VAL A 145 -11.19 17.38 2.82
CA VAL A 145 -12.32 16.65 3.40
C VAL A 145 -12.37 15.24 2.81
N CYS A 146 -12.41 14.23 3.68
CA CYS A 146 -12.44 12.82 3.27
C CYS A 146 -13.87 12.39 2.88
N ASN A 147 -14.28 12.83 1.70
CA ASN A 147 -15.65 12.64 1.21
C ASN A 147 -15.97 11.18 0.92
N TYR A 148 -15.00 10.38 0.46
CA TYR A 148 -15.26 8.98 0.19
C TYR A 148 -15.50 8.20 1.49
N TRP A 149 -14.70 8.45 2.54
CA TRP A 149 -14.98 7.94 3.88
C TRP A 149 -16.38 8.35 4.37
N LYS A 150 -16.75 9.64 4.24
CA LYS A 150 -18.09 10.12 4.61
C LYS A 150 -19.20 9.40 3.85
N SER A 151 -19.00 9.12 2.57
CA SER A 151 -20.01 8.46 1.73
C SER A 151 -20.26 7.00 2.11
N ILE A 152 -19.26 6.30 2.65
CA ILE A 152 -19.36 4.87 2.99
C ILE A 152 -19.86 4.68 4.43
N VAL A 153 -19.30 5.40 5.41
CA VAL A 153 -19.58 5.17 6.83
C VAL A 153 -20.28 6.32 7.54
N GLY A 154 -20.63 7.40 6.81
CA GLY A 154 -21.38 8.55 7.32
C GLY A 154 -20.53 9.65 7.96
N ASP A 155 -19.27 9.36 8.33
CA ASP A 155 -18.36 10.33 8.97
C ASP A 155 -16.96 10.29 8.33
N ALA A 156 -16.53 11.43 7.79
CA ALA A 156 -15.19 11.62 7.23
C ALA A 156 -14.08 11.43 8.29
N GLY A 157 -14.40 11.65 9.57
CA GLY A 157 -13.47 11.56 10.68
C GLY A 157 -12.78 10.20 10.81
N TRP A 158 -13.37 9.12 10.27
CA TRP A 158 -12.74 7.80 10.26
C TRP A 158 -11.42 7.75 9.47
N ALA A 159 -11.29 8.59 8.43
CA ALA A 159 -10.02 8.75 7.71
C ALA A 159 -8.92 9.30 8.61
N GLY A 160 -9.27 10.33 9.40
CA GLY A 160 -8.35 10.96 10.36
C GLY A 160 -7.99 10.02 11.50
N TRP A 161 -8.97 9.27 12.01
CA TRP A 161 -8.71 8.25 13.03
C TRP A 161 -7.75 7.18 12.52
N LEU A 162 -7.93 6.73 11.27
CA LEU A 162 -7.04 5.78 10.62
C LEU A 162 -5.61 6.37 10.50
N ALA A 163 -5.49 7.61 10.03
CA ALA A 163 -4.22 8.31 9.87
C ALA A 163 -3.47 8.47 11.21
N GLU A 164 -4.16 8.85 12.29
CA GLU A 164 -3.57 8.93 13.63
C GLU A 164 -3.12 7.55 14.12
N ARG A 165 -3.97 6.53 13.95
CA ARG A 165 -3.70 5.20 14.49
C ARG A 165 -2.55 4.49 13.78
N THR A 166 -2.34 4.72 12.48
CA THR A 166 -1.19 4.17 11.76
C THR A 166 0.16 4.65 12.29
N GLN A 167 0.21 5.81 12.94
CA GLN A 167 1.42 6.32 13.58
C GLN A 167 1.79 5.58 14.87
N SER A 168 0.85 4.82 15.45
CA SER A 168 1.10 4.02 16.67
C SER A 168 1.93 2.75 16.43
N GLY A 169 2.18 2.38 15.16
CA GLY A 169 2.90 1.16 14.77
C GLY A 169 2.08 -0.13 14.90
N LYS A 170 0.88 -0.09 15.50
CA LYS A 170 -0.03 -1.24 15.53
C LYS A 170 -0.75 -1.38 14.17
N PRO A 171 -0.82 -2.60 13.61
CA PRO A 171 -1.56 -2.82 12.37
C PRO A 171 -3.06 -2.63 12.57
N ILE A 172 -3.72 -2.12 11.53
CA ILE A 172 -5.17 -1.92 11.47
C ILE A 172 -5.71 -2.76 10.31
N THR A 173 -6.73 -3.55 10.59
CA THR A 173 -7.47 -4.31 9.60
C THR A 173 -8.76 -3.58 9.24
N VAL A 174 -9.01 -3.41 7.94
CA VAL A 174 -10.22 -2.80 7.40
C VAL A 174 -10.93 -3.84 6.55
N LEU A 175 -12.11 -4.28 7.00
CA LEU A 175 -12.98 -5.14 6.21
C LEU A 175 -13.86 -4.30 5.31
N TYR A 176 -13.96 -4.65 4.04
CA TYR A 176 -14.75 -3.89 3.07
C TYR A 176 -15.55 -4.82 2.16
N PRO A 177 -16.80 -4.48 1.79
CA PRO A 177 -17.52 -5.15 0.71
C PRO A 177 -16.80 -5.01 -0.63
N THR A 178 -16.87 -6.03 -1.49
CA THR A 178 -16.45 -5.89 -2.90
C THR A 178 -17.20 -4.74 -3.57
N GLY A 179 -16.50 -4.02 -4.47
CA GLY A 179 -17.02 -2.84 -5.16
C GLY A 179 -16.62 -1.50 -4.54
N TYR A 180 -16.06 -1.47 -3.32
CA TYR A 180 -15.43 -0.26 -2.79
C TYR A 180 -14.02 -0.07 -3.38
N ASP A 181 -13.53 1.18 -3.40
CA ASP A 181 -12.15 1.54 -3.77
C ASP A 181 -11.29 1.74 -2.49
N PRO A 182 -10.71 0.66 -1.92
CA PRO A 182 -9.82 0.78 -0.77
C PRO A 182 -8.62 1.71 -1.02
N LEU A 183 -8.14 1.85 -2.26
CA LEU A 183 -7.03 2.74 -2.56
C LEU A 183 -7.44 4.22 -2.44
N ALA A 184 -8.68 4.58 -2.77
CA ALA A 184 -9.23 5.90 -2.48
C ALA A 184 -9.31 6.18 -0.98
N LEU A 185 -9.82 5.23 -0.19
CA LEU A 185 -9.89 5.37 1.27
C LEU A 185 -8.51 5.60 1.88
N ILE A 186 -7.51 4.85 1.44
CA ILE A 186 -6.12 5.00 1.88
C ILE A 186 -5.56 6.36 1.44
N GLN A 187 -5.82 6.79 0.20
CA GLN A 187 -5.34 8.08 -0.29
C GLN A 187 -5.89 9.24 0.55
N GLU A 188 -7.20 9.25 0.85
CA GLU A 188 -7.81 10.28 1.70
C GLU A 188 -7.14 10.32 3.08
N ALA A 189 -6.94 9.16 3.72
CA ALA A 189 -6.31 9.09 5.04
C ALA A 189 -4.83 9.53 5.01
N ILE A 190 -4.04 9.07 4.04
CA ILE A 190 -2.61 9.43 3.92
C ILE A 190 -2.43 10.92 3.60
N ALA A 191 -3.32 11.52 2.82
CA ALA A 191 -3.25 12.95 2.48
C ALA A 191 -3.34 13.86 3.72
N LEU A 192 -3.98 13.41 4.81
CA LEU A 192 -4.05 14.14 6.09
C LEU A 192 -2.70 14.23 6.81
N LEU A 193 -1.76 13.32 6.53
CA LEU A 193 -0.45 13.31 7.16
C LEU A 193 0.48 14.37 6.54
N PRO A 194 1.45 14.90 7.32
CA PRO A 194 2.55 15.70 6.77
C PRO A 194 3.30 14.95 5.68
N GLU A 195 3.77 15.66 4.64
CA GLU A 195 4.42 15.06 3.45
C GLU A 195 5.53 14.06 3.80
N HIS A 196 6.38 14.38 4.79
CA HIS A 196 7.50 13.55 5.22
C HIS A 196 7.08 12.24 5.92
N GLN A 197 5.81 12.10 6.32
CA GLN A 197 5.29 10.90 6.98
C GLN A 197 4.52 9.98 6.03
N ARG A 198 4.05 10.48 4.88
CA ARG A 198 3.15 9.74 3.98
C ARG A 198 3.74 8.44 3.47
N TRP A 199 5.04 8.44 3.16
CA TRP A 199 5.76 7.25 2.71
C TRP A 199 6.18 6.30 3.84
N ASN A 200 5.91 6.62 5.10
CA ASN A 200 6.14 5.68 6.20
C ASN A 200 5.01 4.68 6.37
N ILE A 201 3.82 4.98 5.82
CA ILE A 201 2.63 4.14 5.96
C ILE A 201 2.66 2.99 4.96
N THR A 202 2.67 1.75 5.45
CA THR A 202 2.59 0.54 4.61
C THR A 202 1.17 0.01 4.55
N PHE A 203 0.75 -0.47 3.38
CA PHE A 203 -0.61 -0.96 3.19
C PHE A 203 -0.73 -2.04 2.12
N SER A 204 -1.82 -2.81 2.20
CA SER A 204 -2.34 -3.62 1.09
C SER A 204 -3.84 -3.43 0.98
N THR A 205 -4.33 -3.16 -0.24
CA THR A 205 -5.78 -3.08 -0.54
C THR A 205 -6.44 -4.45 -0.61
N TYR A 206 -5.65 -5.49 -0.86
CA TYR A 206 -6.09 -6.88 -0.87
C TYR A 206 -5.10 -7.73 -0.07
N TYR A 207 -5.26 -7.71 1.24
CA TYR A 207 -4.36 -8.40 2.16
C TYR A 207 -4.77 -9.85 2.33
N THR A 208 -3.94 -10.77 1.81
CA THR A 208 -4.08 -12.21 2.04
C THR A 208 -3.20 -12.65 3.21
N LEU A 209 -3.75 -13.38 4.18
CA LEU A 209 -2.97 -13.96 5.28
C LEU A 209 -2.07 -15.07 4.73
N GLY A 210 -0.76 -14.81 4.65
CA GLY A 210 0.18 -15.82 4.17
C GLY A 210 1.63 -15.37 4.28
N GLY A 211 2.23 -15.62 5.46
CA GLY A 211 3.67 -15.85 5.65
C GLY A 211 4.61 -14.65 5.58
N ARG A 212 5.40 -14.44 6.66
CA ARG A 212 6.70 -13.72 6.75
C ARG A 212 6.91 -12.43 5.93
N GLY A 213 5.84 -11.77 5.50
CA GLY A 213 5.90 -10.51 4.78
C GLY A 213 6.31 -9.34 5.69
N PRO A 214 6.71 -8.21 5.09
CA PRO A 214 7.04 -7.00 5.83
C PRO A 214 5.84 -6.51 6.66
N ASN A 215 6.12 -5.75 7.72
CA ASN A 215 5.07 -5.17 8.55
C ASN A 215 4.11 -4.31 7.71
N CYS A 216 2.88 -4.80 7.55
CA CYS A 216 1.78 -4.10 6.87
C CYS A 216 0.91 -3.38 7.90
N SER A 217 0.94 -2.04 7.91
CA SER A 217 0.22 -1.21 8.89
C SER A 217 -1.27 -1.09 8.59
N LEU A 218 -1.67 -1.06 7.32
CA LEU A 218 -3.07 -1.03 6.89
C LEU A 218 -3.40 -2.24 6.04
N ARG A 219 -4.31 -3.09 6.54
CA ARG A 219 -4.65 -4.37 5.94
C ARG A 219 -6.11 -4.36 5.51
N PHE A 220 -6.36 -4.12 4.23
CA PHE A 220 -7.72 -4.15 3.69
C PHE A 220 -8.04 -5.57 3.24
N ILE A 221 -9.15 -6.12 3.73
CA ILE A 221 -9.59 -7.49 3.45
C ILE A 221 -11.05 -7.44 2.93
N PRO A 222 -11.35 -7.98 1.74
CA PRO A 222 -12.72 -8.13 1.27
C PRO A 222 -13.52 -9.00 2.22
N LEU A 223 -14.77 -8.61 2.52
CA LEU A 223 -15.65 -9.39 3.38
C LEU A 223 -15.97 -10.77 2.81
N GLU A 224 -16.04 -10.86 1.48
CA GLU A 224 -16.31 -12.06 0.71
C GLU A 224 -15.15 -13.07 0.78
N ALA A 225 -13.96 -12.64 1.23
CA ALA A 225 -12.86 -13.55 1.50
C ALA A 225 -13.08 -14.23 2.85
N ASP A 226 -14.09 -15.11 2.95
CA ASP A 226 -14.60 -15.70 4.20
C ASP A 226 -13.49 -16.22 5.12
N ASN A 227 -12.50 -16.94 4.58
CA ASN A 227 -11.39 -17.50 5.34
C ASN A 227 -10.48 -16.44 5.98
N LEU A 228 -10.47 -15.21 5.47
CA LEU A 228 -9.67 -14.09 5.95
C LEU A 228 -10.50 -13.10 6.79
N ALA A 229 -11.76 -12.91 6.42
CA ALA A 229 -12.67 -11.96 7.05
C ALA A 229 -13.39 -12.53 8.27
N ALA A 230 -13.69 -13.84 8.30
CA ALA A 230 -14.45 -14.49 9.36
C ALA A 230 -13.94 -14.18 10.78
N PRO A 231 -12.63 -14.19 11.10
CA PRO A 231 -12.12 -13.89 12.44
C PRO A 231 -12.47 -12.48 12.95
N PHE A 232 -12.85 -11.58 12.06
CA PHE A 232 -13.10 -10.16 12.33
C PHE A 232 -14.55 -9.75 12.05
N SER A 233 -15.31 -10.59 11.33
CA SER A 233 -16.61 -10.28 10.74
C SER A 233 -17.72 -9.94 11.76
N ASP A 234 -17.67 -10.53 12.96
CA ASP A 234 -18.61 -10.27 14.05
C ASP A 234 -18.39 -8.93 14.76
N LYS A 235 -17.22 -8.30 14.53
CA LYS A 235 -16.81 -7.06 15.20
C LYS A 235 -17.17 -5.85 14.33
N THR A 236 -17.86 -4.88 14.92
CA THR A 236 -18.14 -3.58 14.28
C THR A 236 -16.93 -2.65 14.36
N PHE A 237 -16.39 -2.50 15.58
CA PHE A 237 -15.18 -1.75 15.90
C PHE A 237 -14.54 -2.37 17.15
N HIS A 238 -13.30 -2.87 17.07
CA HIS A 238 -12.56 -3.39 18.22
C HIS A 238 -11.07 -3.45 17.90
N ASP A 239 -10.23 -2.86 18.77
CA ASP A 239 -8.75 -3.00 18.82
C ASP A 239 -8.06 -3.11 17.44
N GLY A 240 -8.23 -2.09 16.61
CA GLY A 240 -7.56 -2.04 15.29
C GLY A 240 -8.31 -2.75 14.16
N VAL A 241 -9.60 -3.05 14.31
CA VAL A 241 -10.47 -3.55 13.23
C VAL A 241 -11.58 -2.55 12.91
N LEU A 242 -11.75 -2.22 11.63
CA LEU A 242 -12.89 -1.47 11.07
C LEU A 242 -13.68 -2.35 10.11
N ASN A 243 -14.98 -2.54 10.34
CA ASN A 243 -15.84 -3.25 9.40
C ASN A 243 -16.74 -2.26 8.66
N LEU A 244 -16.41 -1.96 7.41
CA LEU A 244 -17.11 -0.94 6.61
C LEU A 244 -18.49 -1.38 6.12
N ALA A 245 -18.88 -2.66 6.27
CA ALA A 245 -20.26 -3.09 6.01
C ALA A 245 -21.22 -2.74 7.14
N ARG A 246 -20.73 -2.21 8.25
CA ARG A 246 -21.53 -1.84 9.42
C ARG A 246 -21.46 -0.34 9.65
N GLY A 247 -22.54 0.21 10.21
CA GLY A 247 -22.54 1.60 10.65
C GLY A 247 -21.52 1.79 11.78
N LEU A 248 -20.44 2.54 11.52
CA LEU A 248 -19.39 2.79 12.51
C LEU A 248 -19.77 3.90 13.51
N GLY A 249 -20.80 4.69 13.22
CA GLY A 249 -21.12 5.90 13.97
C GLY A 249 -20.05 6.98 13.78
N ASN A 250 -19.98 7.92 14.73
CA ASN A 250 -19.01 9.00 14.69
C ASN A 250 -17.62 8.51 15.12
N ALA A 251 -16.59 8.92 14.38
CA ALA A 251 -15.21 8.63 14.73
C ALA A 251 -14.81 9.31 16.06
N PRO A 252 -13.97 8.67 16.89
CA PRO A 252 -13.40 9.28 18.09
C PRO A 252 -12.70 10.61 17.77
N ALA A 253 -12.71 11.56 18.70
CA ALA A 253 -12.11 12.87 18.50
C ALA A 253 -10.59 12.80 18.28
N GLY A 254 -10.06 13.68 17.44
CA GLY A 254 -8.65 13.77 17.07
C GLY A 254 -8.36 14.99 16.20
N ALA A 255 -7.10 15.39 16.09
CA ALA A 255 -6.70 16.52 15.28
C ALA A 255 -6.87 16.23 13.78
N LEU A 256 -6.42 15.05 13.32
CA LEU A 256 -6.61 14.64 11.93
C LEU A 256 -8.06 14.24 11.66
N VAL A 257 -8.79 13.79 12.68
CA VAL A 257 -10.25 13.54 12.60
C VAL A 257 -10.99 14.83 12.27
N SER A 258 -10.66 15.93 12.96
CA SER A 258 -11.25 17.25 12.72
C SER A 258 -10.88 17.74 11.30
N LEU A 259 -9.61 17.59 10.91
CA LEU A 259 -9.14 17.94 9.57
C LEU A 259 -9.86 17.15 8.47
N ALA A 260 -10.07 15.85 8.67
CA ALA A 260 -10.81 14.99 7.73
C ALA A 260 -12.26 15.44 7.52
N ARG A 261 -12.88 16.04 8.53
CA ARG A 261 -14.22 16.65 8.46
C ARG A 261 -14.23 18.05 7.82
N GLY A 262 -13.06 18.63 7.54
CA GLY A 262 -12.93 20.00 7.07
C GLY A 262 -13.04 21.05 8.18
N GLU A 263 -12.96 20.63 9.44
CA GLU A 263 -12.96 21.53 10.57
C GLU A 263 -11.60 22.22 10.65
N LYS A 264 -11.61 23.54 10.89
CA LYS A 264 -10.37 24.27 11.13
C LYS A 264 -9.74 23.74 12.41
N PRO A 265 -8.42 23.44 12.44
CA PRO A 265 -7.75 23.08 13.68
C PRO A 265 -8.05 24.15 14.74
N LYS A 266 -8.67 23.76 15.85
CA LYS A 266 -8.94 24.70 16.95
C LYS A 266 -7.64 25.21 17.60
N ASP A 267 -6.55 24.47 17.40
CA ASP A 267 -5.18 24.83 17.76
C ASP A 267 -4.23 24.59 16.58
N LYS A 268 -3.22 25.46 16.43
CA LYS A 268 -2.09 25.21 15.50
C LYS A 268 -1.53 23.82 15.80
N PRO A 269 -1.29 22.96 14.78
CA PRO A 269 -0.58 21.72 15.03
C PRO A 269 0.80 22.08 15.59
N ILE A 270 1.07 21.67 16.83
CA ILE A 270 2.43 21.56 17.33
C ILE A 270 3.05 20.42 16.52
N LEU A 271 3.65 20.75 15.38
CA LEU A 271 4.64 19.88 14.78
C LEU A 271 5.78 19.77 15.80
N PRO A 272 6.21 18.57 16.23
CA PRO A 272 7.46 18.41 16.94
C PRO A 272 8.60 18.73 15.96
N GLY A 273 8.90 20.02 15.82
CA GLY A 273 10.10 20.52 15.19
C GLY A 273 11.24 20.42 16.19
N LEU A 274 12.22 19.58 15.87
CA LEU A 274 13.66 19.77 16.14
C LEU A 274 13.96 20.74 17.30
N GLY A 275 14.02 20.19 18.52
CA GLY A 275 14.79 20.80 19.58
C GLY A 275 16.27 20.77 19.20
N VAL A 276 16.72 21.80 18.48
CA VAL A 276 18.14 22.15 18.45
C VAL A 276 18.42 22.86 19.77
N PRO A 277 19.26 22.33 20.67
CA PRO A 277 19.66 23.08 21.84
C PRO A 277 20.52 24.24 21.36
N SER A 278 20.02 25.47 21.46
CA SER A 278 20.85 26.67 21.40
C SER A 278 21.72 26.71 22.66
N GLY A 279 22.87 26.05 22.61
CA GLY A 279 23.89 26.07 23.65
C GLY A 279 25.10 26.87 23.19
N SER A 280 24.94 28.17 22.94
CA SER A 280 26.07 29.09 22.84
C SER A 280 26.33 29.69 24.22
N SER A 281 27.25 29.08 24.95
CA SER A 281 27.88 29.70 26.12
C SER A 281 29.38 29.75 25.88
N PHE A 282 29.81 30.80 25.17
CA PHE A 282 31.19 31.26 25.25
C PHE A 282 31.38 31.84 26.65
N ILE A 283 32.21 31.20 27.47
CA ILE A 283 32.85 31.84 28.61
C ILE A 283 34.32 32.02 28.23
N ARG A 284 34.67 33.25 27.83
CA ARG A 284 35.99 33.82 28.11
C ARG A 284 35.90 34.42 29.50
N ILE A 285 36.81 34.10 30.43
CA ILE A 285 37.58 35.07 31.23
C ILE A 285 38.87 34.39 31.73
N SER A 286 40.01 35.07 31.46
CA SER A 286 41.33 35.09 32.13
C SER A 286 41.99 33.79 32.61
#